data_AF-A0AA40BCR0-F1
#
_entry.id   AF-A0AA40BCR0-F1
#
_cell.length_a   1.000
_cell.length_b   1.000
_cell.length_c   1.000
_cell.angle_alpha   90.00
_cell.angle_beta   90.00
_cell.angle_gamma   90.00
#
_symmetry.space_group_name_H-M   'P 1'
#
loop_
_entity.id
_entity.type
_entity.pdbx_description
1 polymer ?
#
loop_
_entity_poly.entity_id
_entity_poly.type
_entity_poly.pdbx_seq_one_letter_code
_entity_poly.pdbx_strand_id
1 'polypeptide(L)'
;MALAVAAAREHLVRRGVELEGGFGRDGYALSSMPKEFETGLREASLRGRCEIFRDEGGIEWFVDGAHTEDSLAGVGQWFAGKTADDDGVRILVFNQQERDPAMLLAALLSATEHVAHTVPVFTHAIFTRNEEQEPIEGEPTRDLTVQITAKDTLQSFGGDTEAYIQNAVQPSVEQVRTLAAQARKAGKSCKVLVTGSFHLIGAVVKTIDHVEY
;
A
#
# COMPACT_ATOMS: atom_id res chain seq x y z
N MET A 1 19.43 -4.48 2.11
CA MET A 1 19.77 -5.84 2.61
C MET A 1 21.01 -5.83 3.50
N ALA A 2 22.20 -5.45 2.98
CA ALA A 2 23.46 -5.42 3.76
C ALA A 2 23.36 -4.66 5.10
N LEU A 3 22.74 -3.47 5.10
CA LEU A 3 22.56 -2.66 6.30
C LEU A 3 21.68 -3.34 7.37
N ALA A 4 20.61 -4.04 6.98
CA ALA A 4 19.72 -4.73 7.91
C ALA A 4 20.46 -5.90 8.59
N VAL A 5 21.24 -6.66 7.81
CA VAL A 5 22.10 -7.72 8.32
C VAL A 5 23.13 -7.16 9.31
N ALA A 6 23.80 -6.06 8.94
CA ALA A 6 24.77 -5.40 9.81
C ALA A 6 24.16 -4.93 11.12
N ALA A 7 22.99 -4.28 11.06
CA ALA A 7 22.30 -3.75 12.24
C ALA A 7 21.83 -4.88 13.18
N ALA A 8 21.22 -5.94 12.64
CA ALA A 8 20.77 -7.09 13.42
C ALA A 8 21.96 -7.83 14.06
N ARG A 9 23.05 -8.02 13.30
CA ARG A 9 24.30 -8.60 13.79
C ARG A 9 24.87 -7.79 14.95
N GLU A 10 25.06 -6.49 14.76
CA GLU A 10 25.59 -5.60 15.78
C GLU A 10 24.74 -5.61 17.05
N HIS A 11 23.42 -5.61 16.91
CA HIS A 11 22.50 -5.72 18.04
C HIS A 11 22.71 -7.02 18.82
N LEU A 12 22.73 -8.17 18.13
CA LEU A 12 22.90 -9.48 18.77
C LEU A 12 24.25 -9.59 19.50
N VAL A 13 25.33 -9.12 18.88
CA VAL A 13 26.66 -9.10 19.49
C VAL A 13 26.66 -8.23 20.76
N ARG A 14 26.04 -7.05 20.73
CA ARG A 14 25.90 -6.19 21.92
C ARG A 14 25.04 -6.80 23.03
N ARG A 15 24.15 -7.74 22.69
CA ARG A 15 23.35 -8.51 23.64
C ARG A 15 24.09 -9.74 24.19
N GLY A 16 25.34 -9.95 23.79
CA GLY A 16 26.17 -11.07 24.23
C GLY A 16 25.90 -12.37 23.47
N VAL A 17 25.21 -12.31 22.33
CA VAL A 17 25.02 -13.48 21.46
C VAL A 17 26.30 -13.72 20.67
N GLU A 18 26.92 -14.88 20.88
CA GLU A 18 28.05 -15.32 20.07
C GLU A 18 27.54 -15.78 18.69
N LEU A 19 28.07 -15.19 17.64
CA LEU A 19 27.76 -15.55 16.26
C LEU A 19 28.88 -16.44 15.72
N GLU A 20 28.52 -17.57 15.13
CA GLU A 20 29.49 -18.57 14.69
C GLU A 20 30.24 -18.16 13.40
N GLY A 21 31.40 -18.80 13.19
CA GLY A 21 32.13 -18.74 11.93
C GLY A 21 32.71 -17.35 11.58
N GLY A 22 32.89 -17.11 10.28
CA GLY A 22 33.41 -15.84 9.76
C GLY A 22 32.47 -14.66 10.02
N PHE A 23 31.18 -14.94 10.30
CA PHE A 23 30.19 -13.90 10.54
C PHE A 23 30.36 -13.22 11.90
N GLY A 24 30.81 -13.93 12.93
CA GLY A 24 31.04 -13.36 14.27
C GLY A 24 32.27 -12.47 14.41
N ARG A 25 33.12 -12.38 13.38
CA ARG A 25 34.38 -11.63 13.43
C ARG A 25 34.26 -10.24 12.81
N ASP A 26 35.16 -9.35 13.21
CA ASP A 26 35.33 -8.07 12.53
C ASP A 26 35.73 -8.30 11.07
N GLY A 27 35.15 -7.50 10.16
CA GLY A 27 35.34 -7.67 8.71
C GLY A 27 34.57 -8.84 8.09
N TYR A 28 33.47 -9.28 8.71
CA TYR A 28 32.60 -10.33 8.18
C TYR A 28 32.14 -10.09 6.73
N ALA A 29 31.87 -11.17 6.01
CA ALA A 29 31.25 -11.13 4.68
C ALA A 29 29.78 -11.51 4.77
N LEU A 30 28.94 -10.92 3.91
CA LEU A 30 27.53 -11.33 3.81
C LEU A 30 27.38 -12.79 3.33
N SER A 31 28.37 -13.32 2.60
CA SER A 31 28.40 -14.71 2.17
C SER A 31 28.61 -15.71 3.32
N SER A 32 29.08 -15.25 4.49
CA SER A 32 29.20 -16.11 5.68
C SER A 32 27.98 -16.00 6.60
N MET A 33 26.90 -15.35 6.16
CA MET A 33 25.70 -15.10 6.97
C MET A 33 25.03 -16.43 7.38
N PRO A 34 24.65 -16.58 8.66
CA PRO A 34 23.91 -17.76 9.13
C PRO A 34 22.53 -17.87 8.49
N LYS A 35 22.00 -19.09 8.44
CA LYS A 35 20.69 -19.38 7.85
C LYS A 35 19.54 -18.69 8.61
N GLU A 36 19.73 -18.42 9.90
CA GLU A 36 18.78 -17.71 10.76
C GLU A 36 18.59 -16.27 10.27
N PHE A 37 19.64 -15.61 9.79
CA PHE A 37 19.53 -14.27 9.20
C PHE A 37 18.85 -14.32 7.84
N GLU A 38 19.14 -15.33 7.00
CA GLU A 38 18.41 -15.51 5.73
C GLU A 38 16.92 -15.74 5.97
N THR A 39 16.59 -16.58 6.95
CA THR A 39 15.22 -16.88 7.34
C THR A 39 14.55 -15.62 7.88
N GLY A 40 15.20 -14.92 8.80
CA GLY A 40 14.72 -13.66 9.34
C GLY A 40 14.50 -12.59 8.26
N LEU A 41 15.40 -12.44 7.29
CA LEU A 41 15.21 -11.51 6.17
C LEU A 41 14.05 -11.90 5.26
N ARG A 42 13.81 -13.20 5.09
CA ARG A 42 12.73 -13.73 4.24
C ARG A 42 11.36 -13.60 4.90
N GLU A 43 11.31 -13.81 6.21
CA GLU A 43 10.07 -13.86 7.00
C GLU A 43 9.74 -12.53 7.68
N ALA A 44 10.71 -11.62 7.81
CA ALA A 44 10.47 -10.30 8.37
C ALA A 44 9.41 -9.55 7.56
N SER A 45 8.31 -9.22 8.23
CA SER A 45 7.29 -8.32 7.74
C SER A 45 7.36 -7.00 8.50
N LEU A 46 6.99 -5.92 7.81
CA LEU A 46 6.86 -4.60 8.41
C LEU A 46 5.47 -4.07 8.07
N ARG A 47 4.65 -3.88 9.10
CA ARG A 47 3.28 -3.41 8.94
C ARG A 47 3.25 -2.10 8.14
N GLY A 48 2.40 -2.04 7.13
CA GLY A 48 2.28 -0.89 6.24
C GLY A 48 3.42 -0.66 5.25
N ARG A 49 4.27 -1.68 5.00
CA ARG A 49 5.36 -1.65 4.01
C ARG A 49 5.32 -2.88 3.13
N CYS A 50 4.92 -2.69 1.87
CA CYS A 50 4.69 -3.75 0.88
C CYS A 50 3.91 -4.93 1.48
N GLU A 51 2.94 -4.61 2.34
CA GLU A 51 2.21 -5.60 3.11
C GLU A 51 1.03 -6.12 2.29
N ILE A 52 0.84 -7.44 2.31
CA ILE A 52 -0.28 -8.12 1.65
C ILE A 52 -1.02 -8.95 2.68
N PHE A 53 -2.32 -8.75 2.80
CA PHE A 53 -3.20 -9.60 3.60
C PHE A 53 -4.56 -9.75 2.95
N ARG A 54 -5.34 -10.74 3.41
CA ARG A 54 -6.70 -10.99 2.93
C ARG A 54 -7.68 -10.86 4.08
N ASP A 55 -8.77 -10.14 3.88
CA ASP A 55 -9.84 -10.04 4.86
C ASP A 55 -10.86 -11.19 4.76
N GLU A 56 -11.80 -11.25 5.70
CA GLU A 56 -12.86 -12.26 5.71
C GLU A 56 -13.81 -12.17 4.49
N GLY A 57 -13.90 -10.99 3.88
CA GLY A 57 -14.66 -10.74 2.65
C GLY A 57 -14.01 -11.37 1.41
N GLY A 58 -12.75 -11.81 1.52
CA GLY A 58 -11.94 -12.33 0.43
C GLY A 58 -11.24 -11.24 -0.38
N ILE A 59 -11.20 -10.00 0.12
CA ILE A 59 -10.50 -8.87 -0.51
C ILE A 59 -9.02 -9.00 -0.19
N GLU A 60 -8.17 -8.90 -1.20
CA GLU A 60 -6.72 -8.88 -1.02
C GLU A 60 -6.22 -7.43 -0.95
N TRP A 61 -5.70 -7.06 0.21
CA TRP A 61 -5.25 -5.71 0.53
C TRP A 61 -3.73 -5.63 0.38
N PHE A 62 -3.29 -4.66 -0.41
CA PHE A 62 -1.91 -4.27 -0.64
C PHE A 62 -1.72 -2.91 0.02
N VAL A 63 -0.80 -2.81 0.96
CA VAL A 63 -0.69 -1.63 1.82
C VAL A 63 0.76 -1.15 1.88
N ASP A 64 0.98 0.11 1.50
CA ASP A 64 2.27 0.77 1.67
C ASP A 64 2.14 2.26 1.98
N GLY A 65 2.73 2.72 3.08
CA GLY A 65 2.76 4.14 3.48
C GLY A 65 3.79 5.00 2.74
N ALA A 66 4.10 4.69 1.47
CA ALA A 66 4.97 5.49 0.63
C ALA A 66 4.39 6.90 0.43
N HIS A 67 5.27 7.91 0.40
CA HIS A 67 4.89 9.33 0.34
C HIS A 67 5.92 10.19 -0.44
N THR A 68 6.74 9.56 -1.29
CA THR A 68 7.72 10.24 -2.16
C THR A 68 7.60 9.66 -3.57
N GLU A 69 8.00 10.40 -4.61
CA GLU A 69 7.85 9.94 -6.01
C GLU A 69 8.52 8.59 -6.24
N ASP A 70 9.79 8.45 -5.84
CA ASP A 70 10.54 7.20 -5.99
C ASP A 70 9.87 6.02 -5.26
N SER A 71 9.34 6.27 -4.05
CA SER A 71 8.66 5.22 -3.28
C SER A 71 7.31 4.85 -3.90
N LEU A 72 6.54 5.82 -4.40
CA LEU A 72 5.26 5.59 -5.07
C LEU A 72 5.45 4.87 -6.41
N ALA A 73 6.50 5.19 -7.14
CA ALA A 73 6.88 4.46 -8.35
C ALA A 73 7.21 3.00 -8.03
N GLY A 74 7.98 2.75 -6.97
CA GLY A 74 8.28 1.39 -6.50
C GLY A 74 7.02 0.62 -6.08
N VAL A 75 6.09 1.27 -5.37
CA VAL A 75 4.79 0.69 -4.99
C VAL A 75 3.94 0.38 -6.22
N GLY A 76 3.92 1.26 -7.22
CA GLY A 76 3.23 1.03 -8.49
C GLY A 76 3.75 -0.21 -9.22
N GLN A 77 5.07 -0.34 -9.35
CA GLN A 77 5.71 -1.53 -9.94
C GLN A 77 5.41 -2.80 -9.14
N TRP A 78 5.49 -2.72 -7.82
CA TRP A 78 5.21 -3.84 -6.93
C TRP A 78 3.76 -4.33 -7.08
N PHE A 79 2.78 -3.42 -7.03
CA PHE A 79 1.38 -3.78 -7.18
C PHE A 79 1.08 -4.33 -8.58
N ALA A 80 1.53 -3.65 -9.64
CA ALA A 80 1.35 -4.10 -11.01
C ALA A 80 1.95 -5.49 -11.23
N GLY A 81 3.18 -5.73 -10.76
CA GLY A 81 3.86 -7.03 -10.90
C GLY A 81 3.18 -8.17 -10.13
N LYS A 82 2.42 -7.88 -9.07
CA LYS A 82 1.64 -8.88 -8.32
C LYS A 82 0.23 -9.11 -8.88
N THR A 83 -0.23 -8.24 -9.78
CA THR A 83 -1.62 -8.24 -10.26
C THR A 83 -1.74 -8.27 -11.78
N ALA A 84 -0.62 -8.38 -12.50
CA ALA A 84 -0.57 -8.36 -13.96
C ALA A 84 -1.41 -9.47 -14.62
N ASP A 85 -1.43 -10.67 -14.03
CA ASP A 85 -2.13 -11.84 -14.57
C ASP A 85 -3.59 -11.97 -14.06
N ASP A 86 -4.09 -10.97 -13.35
CA ASP A 86 -5.43 -10.97 -12.75
C ASP A 86 -6.40 -10.08 -13.56
N ASP A 87 -7.52 -10.65 -14.00
CA ASP A 87 -8.60 -9.96 -14.72
C ASP A 87 -9.73 -9.44 -13.80
N GLY A 88 -9.47 -9.47 -12.50
CA GLY A 88 -10.35 -9.01 -11.43
C GLY A 88 -10.40 -7.49 -11.25
N VAL A 89 -11.12 -7.08 -10.22
CA VAL A 89 -11.28 -5.66 -9.84
C VAL A 89 -10.03 -5.22 -9.08
N ARG A 90 -9.38 -4.16 -9.57
CA ARG A 90 -8.19 -3.54 -8.96
C ARG A 90 -8.55 -2.12 -8.54
N ILE A 91 -8.47 -1.83 -7.25
CA ILE A 91 -8.91 -0.56 -6.64
C ILE A 91 -7.70 0.17 -6.05
N LEU A 92 -7.53 1.45 -6.38
CA LEU A 92 -6.60 2.33 -5.68
C LEU A 92 -7.35 3.10 -4.57
N VAL A 93 -6.80 3.13 -3.36
CA VAL A 93 -7.22 4.03 -2.27
C VAL A 93 -6.04 4.93 -1.96
N PHE A 94 -6.18 6.23 -2.23
CA PHE A 94 -5.06 7.17 -2.20
C PHE A 94 -5.39 8.44 -1.42
N ASN A 95 -4.41 8.88 -0.63
CA ASN A 95 -4.41 10.22 -0.04
C ASN A 95 -2.98 10.70 0.24
N GLN A 96 -2.74 11.97 -0.06
CA GLN A 96 -1.52 12.66 0.35
C GLN A 96 -1.83 14.16 0.58
N GLN A 97 -1.60 14.64 1.81
CA GLN A 97 -1.94 16.00 2.25
C GLN A 97 -0.74 16.93 2.44
N GLU A 98 0.47 16.38 2.61
CA GLU A 98 1.69 17.13 2.93
C GLU A 98 2.53 17.48 1.69
N ARG A 99 2.24 16.84 0.55
CA ARG A 99 2.99 16.98 -0.71
C ARG A 99 2.03 17.11 -1.87
N ASP A 100 2.57 17.46 -3.04
CA ASP A 100 1.81 17.54 -4.28
C ASP A 100 1.20 16.15 -4.63
N PRO A 101 -0.14 15.99 -4.52
CA PRO A 101 -0.79 14.72 -4.79
C PRO A 101 -0.76 14.37 -6.28
N ALA A 102 -0.71 15.38 -7.17
CA ALA A 102 -0.71 15.17 -8.61
C ALA A 102 0.62 14.55 -9.05
N MET A 103 1.74 15.11 -8.61
CA MET A 103 3.08 14.58 -8.92
C MET A 103 3.24 13.13 -8.42
N LEU A 104 2.83 12.86 -7.18
CA LEU A 104 2.97 11.54 -6.57
C LEU A 104 2.07 10.49 -7.22
N LEU A 105 0.83 10.87 -7.55
CA LEU A 105 -0.08 9.98 -8.26
C LEU A 105 0.41 9.70 -9.67
N ALA A 106 0.90 10.71 -10.39
CA ALA A 106 1.47 10.53 -11.73
C ALA A 106 2.68 9.59 -11.72
N ALA A 107 3.56 9.70 -10.71
CA ALA A 107 4.69 8.79 -10.52
C ALA A 107 4.22 7.33 -10.31
N LEU A 108 3.19 7.12 -9.48
CA LEU A 108 2.60 5.79 -9.27
C LEU A 108 1.98 5.23 -10.55
N LEU A 109 1.12 6.00 -11.22
CA LEU A 109 0.41 5.56 -12.42
C LEU A 109 1.40 5.23 -13.55
N SER A 110 2.35 6.12 -13.81
CA SER A 110 3.40 5.89 -14.82
C SER A 110 4.16 4.60 -14.54
N ALA A 111 4.53 4.35 -13.29
CA ALA A 111 5.29 3.16 -12.93
C ALA A 111 4.50 1.86 -13.12
N THR A 112 3.17 1.90 -12.98
CA THR A 112 2.32 0.72 -13.24
C THR A 112 2.27 0.34 -14.72
N GLU A 113 2.27 1.31 -15.65
CA GLU A 113 2.24 1.05 -17.10
C GLU A 113 3.51 0.39 -17.63
N HIS A 114 4.65 0.60 -16.98
CA HIS A 114 5.93 -0.01 -17.37
C HIS A 114 5.97 -1.52 -17.09
N VAL A 115 5.13 -2.01 -16.18
CA VAL A 115 5.15 -3.40 -15.70
C VAL A 115 3.92 -4.17 -16.15
N ALA A 116 2.76 -3.51 -16.24
CA ALA A 116 1.51 -4.20 -16.54
C ALA A 116 1.35 -4.52 -18.02
N HIS A 117 0.83 -5.73 -18.30
CA HIS A 117 0.40 -6.13 -19.64
C HIS A 117 -0.96 -5.54 -20.03
N THR A 118 -1.74 -5.07 -19.05
CA THR A 118 -3.05 -4.45 -19.22
C THR A 118 -3.08 -3.05 -18.61
N VAL A 119 -3.50 -2.05 -19.39
CA VAL A 119 -3.69 -0.67 -18.96
C VAL A 119 -5.16 -0.28 -19.23
N PRO A 120 -5.85 0.42 -18.30
CA PRO A 120 -5.36 0.86 -16.99
C PRO A 120 -5.19 -0.31 -16.00
N VAL A 121 -4.22 -0.18 -15.10
CA VAL A 121 -4.00 -1.17 -14.02
C VAL A 121 -5.15 -1.12 -13.02
N PHE A 122 -5.60 0.08 -12.65
CA PHE A 122 -6.75 0.23 -11.77
C PHE A 122 -8.05 0.25 -12.57
N THR A 123 -9.04 -0.47 -12.09
CA THR A 123 -10.43 -0.39 -12.57
C THR A 123 -11.18 0.73 -11.85
N HIS A 124 -10.83 0.97 -10.57
CA HIS A 124 -11.45 1.97 -9.73
C HIS A 124 -10.38 2.70 -8.91
N ALA A 125 -10.65 3.95 -8.54
CA ALA A 125 -9.84 4.73 -7.62
C ALA A 125 -10.72 5.49 -6.62
N ILE A 126 -10.30 5.54 -5.36
CA ILE A 126 -10.97 6.24 -4.28
C ILE A 126 -9.97 7.21 -3.67
N PHE A 127 -10.24 8.50 -3.84
CA PHE A 127 -9.46 9.58 -3.25
C PHE A 127 -10.13 10.03 -1.97
N THR A 128 -9.45 9.83 -0.85
CA THR A 128 -10.06 9.99 0.47
C THR A 128 -9.26 10.90 1.40
N ARG A 129 -9.84 11.24 2.54
CA ARG A 129 -9.22 11.92 3.67
C ARG A 129 -8.67 10.89 4.68
N ASN A 130 -7.88 11.34 5.66
CA ASN A 130 -7.26 10.45 6.66
C ASN A 130 -8.17 10.20 7.87
N GLU A 131 -9.16 11.05 8.05
CA GLU A 131 -10.12 11.00 9.13
C GLU A 131 -11.00 9.74 9.03
N GLU A 132 -11.21 9.06 10.16
CA GLU A 132 -11.92 7.78 10.20
C GLU A 132 -13.40 7.92 9.85
N GLN A 133 -14.08 8.85 10.52
CA GLN A 133 -15.53 9.10 10.42
C GLN A 133 -15.82 10.35 9.60
N GLU A 134 -17.02 10.43 9.02
CA GLU A 134 -17.53 11.67 8.45
C GLU A 134 -17.76 12.74 9.53
N PRO A 135 -17.76 14.05 9.16
CA PRO A 135 -18.21 15.09 10.07
C PRO A 135 -19.63 14.82 10.54
N ILE A 136 -19.91 15.03 11.83
CA ILE A 136 -21.28 14.94 12.35
C ILE A 136 -22.11 16.14 11.89
N GLU A 137 -23.44 16.00 11.91
CA GLU A 137 -24.35 17.06 11.51
C GLU A 137 -24.08 18.36 12.30
N GLY A 138 -23.85 19.46 11.57
CA GLY A 138 -23.52 20.77 12.14
C GLY A 138 -22.02 21.10 12.19
N GLU A 139 -21.14 20.14 11.92
CA GLU A 139 -19.71 20.43 11.72
C GLU A 139 -19.42 21.04 10.34
N PRO A 140 -18.35 21.83 10.21
CA PRO A 140 -17.95 22.37 8.91
C PRO A 140 -17.61 21.24 7.93
N THR A 141 -17.96 21.46 6.66
CA THR A 141 -17.59 20.54 5.59
C THR A 141 -16.08 20.46 5.43
N ARG A 142 -15.57 19.28 5.10
CA ARG A 142 -14.14 19.07 4.88
C ARG A 142 -13.73 19.65 3.53
N ASP A 143 -12.54 20.25 3.51
CA ASP A 143 -11.87 20.62 2.28
C ASP A 143 -11.37 19.36 1.54
N LEU A 144 -11.88 19.18 0.32
CA LEU A 144 -11.60 18.05 -0.56
C LEU A 144 -10.70 18.45 -1.75
N THR A 145 -10.10 19.65 -1.73
CA THR A 145 -9.26 20.14 -2.83
C THR A 145 -8.15 19.14 -3.20
N VAL A 146 -7.50 18.52 -2.21
CA VAL A 146 -6.48 17.49 -2.43
C VAL A 146 -7.05 16.27 -3.18
N GLN A 147 -8.22 15.78 -2.76
CA GLN A 147 -8.87 14.61 -3.36
C GLN A 147 -9.37 14.91 -4.78
N ILE A 148 -9.87 16.13 -5.02
CA ILE A 148 -10.28 16.62 -6.34
C ILE A 148 -9.07 16.69 -7.27
N THR A 149 -7.96 17.31 -6.85
CA THR A 149 -6.72 17.38 -7.65
C THR A 149 -6.20 15.99 -8.00
N ALA A 150 -6.22 15.05 -7.07
CA ALA A 150 -5.79 13.67 -7.33
C ALA A 150 -6.72 12.98 -8.36
N LYS A 151 -8.04 13.17 -8.25
CA LYS A 151 -9.01 12.67 -9.23
C LYS A 151 -8.77 13.25 -10.62
N ASP A 152 -8.60 14.57 -10.73
CA ASP A 152 -8.37 15.25 -12.00
C ASP A 152 -7.06 14.78 -12.65
N THR A 153 -6.04 14.51 -11.83
CA THR A 153 -4.76 13.95 -12.28
C THR A 153 -4.94 12.55 -12.87
N LEU A 154 -5.68 11.66 -12.20
CA LEU A 154 -5.99 10.33 -12.72
C LEU A 154 -6.74 10.43 -14.05
N GLN A 155 -7.75 11.30 -14.14
CA GLN A 155 -8.54 11.48 -15.37
C GLN A 155 -7.69 12.02 -16.52
N SER A 156 -6.74 12.91 -16.23
CA SER A 156 -5.80 13.44 -17.22
C SER A 156 -4.78 12.40 -17.70
N PHE A 157 -4.50 11.39 -16.88
CA PHE A 157 -3.62 10.28 -17.24
C PHE A 157 -4.25 9.35 -18.29
N GLY A 158 -5.58 9.29 -18.33
CA GLY A 158 -6.36 8.55 -19.31
C GLY A 158 -6.76 7.14 -18.87
N GLY A 159 -7.57 6.48 -19.71
CA GLY A 159 -8.15 5.15 -19.45
C GLY A 159 -9.50 5.20 -18.72
N ASP A 160 -10.15 4.04 -18.64
CA ASP A 160 -11.51 3.88 -18.10
C ASP A 160 -11.52 3.59 -16.58
N THR A 161 -10.67 4.26 -15.79
CA THR A 161 -10.66 4.09 -14.32
C THR A 161 -11.80 4.88 -13.69
N GLU A 162 -12.74 4.22 -13.01
CA GLU A 162 -13.84 4.90 -12.32
C GLU A 162 -13.36 5.52 -10.99
N ALA A 163 -13.57 6.83 -10.80
CA ALA A 163 -12.97 7.59 -9.70
C ALA A 163 -14.00 8.19 -8.73
N TYR A 164 -13.84 7.87 -7.44
CA TYR A 164 -14.67 8.33 -6.33
C TYR A 164 -13.89 9.26 -5.42
N ILE A 165 -14.58 10.22 -4.81
CA ILE A 165 -14.05 11.06 -3.73
C ILE A 165 -14.82 10.74 -2.47
N GLN A 166 -14.09 10.55 -1.38
CA GLN A 166 -14.64 10.34 -0.05
C GLN A 166 -14.05 11.34 0.93
N ASN A 167 -14.83 11.76 1.91
CA ASN A 167 -14.41 12.73 2.91
C ASN A 167 -13.82 12.05 4.17
N ALA A 168 -13.80 10.71 4.24
CA ALA A 168 -13.38 9.91 5.38
C ALA A 168 -13.03 8.46 4.96
N VAL A 169 -12.31 7.76 5.83
CA VAL A 169 -11.85 6.38 5.60
C VAL A 169 -12.99 5.38 5.65
N GLN A 170 -13.92 5.48 6.61
CA GLN A 170 -15.04 4.54 6.71
C GLN A 170 -15.85 4.42 5.40
N PRO A 171 -16.39 5.51 4.81
CA PRO A 171 -17.15 5.40 3.56
C PRO A 171 -16.27 4.93 2.38
N SER A 172 -14.95 5.11 2.46
CA SER A 172 -14.01 4.56 1.47
C SER A 172 -13.93 3.04 1.56
N VAL A 173 -13.81 2.49 2.78
CA VAL A 173 -13.80 1.04 3.00
C VAL A 173 -15.15 0.41 2.65
N GLU A 174 -16.26 1.09 2.94
CA GLU A 174 -17.61 0.66 2.54
C GLU A 174 -17.78 0.62 1.01
N GLN A 175 -17.25 1.63 0.30
CA GLN A 175 -17.21 1.65 -1.16
C GLN A 175 -16.39 0.46 -1.70
N VAL A 176 -15.20 0.21 -1.14
CA VAL A 176 -14.36 -0.96 -1.50
C VAL A 176 -15.14 -2.27 -1.32
N ARG A 177 -15.80 -2.46 -0.17
CA ARG A 177 -16.60 -3.67 0.12
C ARG A 177 -17.75 -3.83 -0.88
N THR A 178 -18.39 -2.74 -1.27
CA THR A 178 -19.46 -2.75 -2.28
C THR A 178 -18.94 -3.21 -3.63
N LEU A 179 -17.83 -2.63 -4.09
CA LEU A 179 -17.18 -3.03 -5.35
C LEU A 179 -16.69 -4.48 -5.31
N ALA A 180 -16.12 -4.92 -4.18
CA ALA A 180 -15.70 -6.30 -3.99
C ALA A 180 -16.89 -7.28 -4.04
N ALA A 181 -18.02 -6.94 -3.44
CA ALA A 181 -19.22 -7.77 -3.48
C ALA A 181 -19.77 -7.90 -4.92
N GLN A 182 -19.69 -6.83 -5.72
CA GLN A 182 -20.05 -6.86 -7.14
C GLN A 182 -19.08 -7.73 -7.95
N ALA A 183 -17.76 -7.57 -7.75
CA ALA A 183 -16.74 -8.40 -8.36
C ALA A 183 -16.97 -9.89 -8.09
N ARG A 184 -17.24 -10.23 -6.82
CA ARG A 184 -17.53 -11.61 -6.39
C ARG A 184 -18.77 -12.19 -7.06
N LYS A 185 -19.84 -11.41 -7.23
CA LYS A 185 -21.04 -11.85 -7.96
C LYS A 185 -20.74 -12.14 -9.43
N ALA A 186 -19.76 -11.44 -10.02
CA ALA A 186 -19.27 -11.67 -11.37
C ALA A 186 -18.18 -12.77 -11.44
N GLY A 187 -17.85 -13.45 -10.33
CA GLY A 187 -16.81 -14.47 -10.28
C GLY A 187 -15.37 -13.92 -10.35
N LYS A 188 -15.19 -12.63 -10.09
CA LYS A 188 -13.90 -11.93 -10.16
C LYS A 188 -13.27 -11.73 -8.78
N SER A 189 -11.94 -11.68 -8.74
CA SER A 189 -11.18 -11.29 -7.55
C SER A 189 -11.31 -9.78 -7.29
N CYS A 190 -10.99 -9.35 -6.07
CA CYS A 190 -10.86 -7.92 -5.73
C CYS A 190 -9.54 -7.68 -5.01
N LYS A 191 -8.72 -6.78 -5.57
CA LYS A 191 -7.40 -6.40 -5.05
C LYS A 191 -7.36 -4.90 -4.83
N VAL A 192 -6.91 -4.47 -3.67
CA VAL A 192 -6.97 -3.06 -3.24
C VAL A 192 -5.58 -2.60 -2.87
N LEU A 193 -5.09 -1.54 -3.51
CA LEU A 193 -3.87 -0.85 -3.10
C LEU A 193 -4.24 0.36 -2.24
N VAL A 194 -3.74 0.41 -1.02
CA VAL A 194 -3.85 1.57 -0.13
C VAL A 194 -2.46 2.20 -0.01
N THR A 195 -2.33 3.48 -0.41
CA THR A 195 -1.04 4.17 -0.37
C THR A 195 -1.16 5.70 -0.35
N GLY A 196 -0.02 6.38 -0.34
CA GLY A 196 0.09 7.83 -0.38
C GLY A 196 0.47 8.44 0.97
N SER A 197 0.15 7.80 2.10
CA SER A 197 0.63 8.21 3.43
C SER A 197 0.47 7.11 4.47
N PHE A 198 1.27 7.17 5.55
CA PHE A 198 1.10 6.28 6.70
C PHE A 198 -0.15 6.59 7.53
N HIS A 199 -0.60 7.84 7.56
CA HIS A 199 -1.83 8.22 8.24
C HIS A 199 -3.03 7.49 7.62
N LEU A 200 -3.09 7.43 6.29
CA LEU A 200 -4.10 6.66 5.59
C LEU A 200 -3.99 5.17 5.90
N ILE A 201 -2.77 4.59 5.84
CA ILE A 201 -2.57 3.17 6.13
C ILE A 201 -3.11 2.82 7.52
N GLY A 202 -2.70 3.57 8.54
CA GLY A 202 -3.11 3.31 9.91
C GLY A 202 -4.63 3.38 10.07
N ALA A 203 -5.27 4.38 9.48
CA ALA A 203 -6.72 4.53 9.55
C ALA A 203 -7.45 3.41 8.81
N VAL A 204 -7.04 3.04 7.58
CA VAL A 204 -7.69 1.98 6.80
C VAL A 204 -7.55 0.63 7.47
N VAL A 205 -6.35 0.25 7.92
CA VAL A 205 -6.11 -1.02 8.62
C VAL A 205 -6.96 -1.11 9.88
N LYS A 206 -6.99 -0.04 10.67
CA LYS A 206 -7.84 0.05 11.87
C LYS A 206 -9.32 -0.16 11.52
N THR A 207 -9.81 0.48 10.46
CA THR A 207 -11.21 0.33 10.00
C THR A 207 -11.52 -1.05 9.45
N ILE A 208 -10.56 -1.75 8.85
CA ILE A 208 -10.73 -3.14 8.40
C ILE A 208 -10.83 -4.07 9.62
N ASP A 209 -9.92 -3.91 10.59
CA ASP A 209 -9.80 -4.78 11.76
C ASP A 209 -10.94 -4.57 12.78
N HIS A 210 -11.53 -3.37 12.89
CA HIS A 210 -12.61 -3.08 13.85
C HIS A 210 -14.01 -3.59 13.44
N VAL A 211 -14.14 -4.31 12.33
CA VAL A 211 -15.44 -4.87 11.90
C VAL A 211 -15.62 -6.33 12.37
N GLU A 212 -14.84 -6.76 13.36
CA GLU A 212 -15.15 -7.96 14.16
C GLU A 212 -16.47 -7.73 14.92
N TYR A 213 -17.47 -8.57 14.62
CA TYR A 213 -18.83 -8.57 15.20
C TYR A 213 -18.88 -8.97 16.67
#